data_AF-A0A268EFB0-F1
#
_entry.id   AF-A0A268EFB0-F1
#
_cell.length_a   1.000
_cell.length_b   1.000
_cell.length_c   1.000
_cell.angle_alpha   90.00
_cell.angle_beta   90.00
_cell.angle_gamma   90.00
#
_symmetry.space_group_name_H-M   'P 1'
#
loop_
_entity.id
_entity.type
_entity.pdbx_description
1 polymer ?
#
loop_
_entity_poly.entity_id
_entity_poly.type
_entity_poly.pdbx_seq_one_letter_code
_entity_poly.pdbx_strand_id
1 'polypeptide(L)'
;FPLDISQGELIEKLKCFINSFTRFFVVLQLTVNQSDTAYKIFGTINNRGRDLTDSDIIKNELFMSVPNEKRDQVKEQWDSIIETVESEDLTEYLRFQYASSIGPVKLVNLYDAITGHLQKNDPINYLEDLAVESEWFARINLIGGDFWSGNIKEKLNVIKNNLDISHSIPLLLTGAVLYNQDLKSFERLVNATVVFCFRYFTIGKNSVSNLEREIGFMSRSLRN
;
A
#
# COMPACT_ATOMS: atom_id res chain seq x y z
N PHE A 1 23.56 -31.68 2.55
CA PHE A 1 25.02 -31.42 2.57
C PHE A 1 25.73 -32.65 2.04
N PRO A 2 26.79 -32.52 1.22
CA PRO A 2 27.48 -33.70 0.70
C PRO A 2 28.04 -34.48 1.89
N LEU A 3 27.72 -35.76 1.97
CA LEU A 3 28.04 -36.61 3.13
C LEU A 3 29.53 -37.00 3.19
N ASP A 4 30.31 -36.67 2.15
CA ASP A 4 31.65 -37.24 1.93
C ASP A 4 32.80 -36.20 1.94
N ILE A 5 32.60 -35.01 2.50
CA ILE A 5 33.68 -34.00 2.59
C ILE A 5 34.49 -34.22 3.87
N SER A 6 35.80 -34.42 3.71
CA SER A 6 36.72 -34.50 4.86
C SER A 6 36.80 -33.17 5.61
N GLN A 7 37.05 -33.22 6.91
CA GLN A 7 37.09 -32.02 7.76
C GLN A 7 38.15 -31.00 7.30
N GLY A 8 39.30 -31.47 6.81
CA GLY A 8 40.36 -30.62 6.25
C GLY A 8 39.94 -29.94 4.94
N GLU A 9 39.23 -30.65 4.06
CA GLU A 9 38.74 -30.10 2.80
C GLU A 9 37.63 -29.05 3.03
N LEU A 10 36.78 -29.25 4.05
CA LEU A 10 35.78 -28.26 4.45
C LEU A 10 36.41 -26.95 4.91
N ILE A 11 37.48 -27.03 5.71
CA ILE A 11 38.21 -25.85 6.22
C ILE A 11 38.82 -25.06 5.05
N GLU A 12 39.46 -25.73 4.10
CA GLU A 12 40.04 -25.06 2.94
C GLU A 12 38.97 -24.42 2.04
N LYS A 13 37.82 -25.08 1.83
CA LYS A 13 36.69 -24.49 1.11
C LYS A 13 36.12 -23.26 1.81
N LEU A 14 36.00 -23.28 3.13
CA LEU A 14 35.55 -22.11 3.92
C LEU A 14 36.54 -20.95 3.84
N LYS A 15 37.84 -21.22 3.94
CA LYS A 15 38.88 -20.18 3.77
C LYS A 15 38.81 -19.55 2.38
N CYS A 16 38.68 -20.38 1.33
CA CYS A 16 38.51 -19.88 -0.04
C CYS A 16 37.24 -19.04 -0.18
N PHE A 17 36.12 -19.47 0.41
CA PHE A 17 34.87 -18.71 0.39
C PHE A 17 35.04 -17.36 1.10
N ILE A 18 35.59 -17.33 2.31
CA ILE A 18 35.82 -16.09 3.07
C ILE A 18 36.76 -15.15 2.30
N ASN A 19 37.88 -15.66 1.76
CA ASN A 19 38.80 -14.86 0.97
C ASN A 19 38.15 -14.31 -0.30
N SER A 20 37.31 -15.12 -0.95
CA SER A 20 36.63 -14.69 -2.17
C SER A 20 35.59 -13.62 -1.84
N PHE A 21 34.80 -13.83 -0.80
CA PHE A 21 33.78 -12.88 -0.35
C PHE A 21 34.44 -11.55 0.06
N THR A 22 35.48 -11.59 0.88
CA THR A 22 36.16 -10.38 1.38
C THR A 22 36.97 -9.63 0.31
N ARG A 23 37.46 -10.31 -0.73
CA ARG A 23 38.23 -9.66 -1.80
C ARG A 23 37.39 -9.18 -2.98
N PHE A 24 36.32 -9.88 -3.30
CA PHE A 24 35.57 -9.63 -4.54
C PHE A 24 34.21 -8.96 -4.31
N PHE A 25 33.75 -8.83 -3.07
CA PHE A 25 32.51 -8.12 -2.75
C PHE A 25 32.81 -6.80 -2.04
N VAL A 26 32.11 -5.75 -2.46
CA VAL A 26 32.18 -4.41 -1.86
C VAL A 26 30.80 -4.06 -1.33
N VAL A 27 30.73 -3.66 -0.06
CA VAL A 27 29.52 -3.12 0.54
C VAL A 27 29.55 -1.61 0.39
N LEU A 28 28.56 -1.06 -0.32
CA LEU A 28 28.38 0.38 -0.41
C LEU A 28 27.43 0.83 0.70
N GLN A 29 27.93 1.59 1.68
CA GLN A 29 27.09 2.21 2.69
C GLN A 29 26.79 3.66 2.29
N LEU A 30 25.51 3.97 2.09
CA LEU A 30 25.03 5.33 1.86
C LEU A 30 24.34 5.81 3.13
N THR A 31 24.82 6.92 3.69
CA THR A 31 24.20 7.56 4.86
C THR A 31 23.57 8.85 4.42
N VAL A 32 22.28 9.04 4.73
CA VAL A 32 21.55 10.27 4.44
C VAL A 32 21.04 10.89 5.73
N ASN A 33 20.96 12.22 5.75
CA ASN A 33 20.49 12.97 6.92
C ASN A 33 18.96 13.21 6.90
N GLN A 34 18.30 13.02 5.75
CA GLN A 34 16.88 13.27 5.55
C GLN A 34 16.24 12.17 4.70
N SER A 35 15.05 11.71 5.09
CA SER A 35 14.27 10.67 4.40
C SER A 35 14.04 11.00 2.93
N ASP A 36 13.67 12.23 2.59
CA ASP A 36 13.47 12.70 1.20
C ASP A 36 14.68 12.47 0.29
N THR A 37 15.89 12.59 0.86
CA THR A 37 17.14 12.42 0.12
C THR A 37 17.44 10.94 -0.08
N ALA A 38 17.16 10.10 0.94
CA ALA A 38 17.17 8.65 0.77
C ALA A 38 16.22 8.23 -0.36
N TYR A 39 15.00 8.74 -0.35
CA TYR A 39 13.97 8.39 -1.34
C TYR A 39 14.40 8.72 -2.77
N LYS A 40 14.98 9.90 -2.99
CA LYS A 40 15.53 10.30 -4.30
C LYS A 40 16.72 9.44 -4.72
N ILE A 41 17.59 9.10 -3.78
CA ILE A 41 18.76 8.23 -4.05
C ILE A 41 18.30 6.82 -4.41
N PHE A 42 17.39 6.22 -3.64
CA PHE A 42 16.80 4.91 -3.94
C PHE A 42 16.06 4.93 -5.28
N GLY A 43 15.20 5.93 -5.53
CA GLY A 43 14.52 6.07 -6.83
C GLY A 43 15.47 6.22 -8.02
N THR A 44 16.65 6.82 -7.83
CA THR A 44 17.68 6.94 -8.88
C THR A 44 18.50 5.65 -9.05
N ILE A 45 18.79 4.93 -7.96
CA ILE A 45 19.54 3.67 -7.97
C ILE A 45 18.71 2.51 -8.54
N ASN A 46 17.40 2.48 -8.23
CA ASN A 46 16.49 1.41 -8.62
C ASN A 46 16.11 1.42 -10.11
N ASN A 47 16.24 2.58 -10.78
CA ASN A 47 15.96 2.80 -12.21
C ASN A 47 16.83 1.98 -13.20
N ARG A 48 17.63 1.02 -12.69
CA ARG A 48 18.51 0.10 -13.45
C ARG A 48 18.17 -1.39 -13.24
N GLY A 49 17.17 -1.71 -12.40
CA GLY A 49 16.56 -3.02 -12.18
C GLY A 49 15.04 -2.84 -12.00
N ARG A 50 14.25 -3.87 -11.61
CA ARG A 50 12.84 -3.63 -11.23
C ARG A 50 12.81 -2.56 -10.12
N ASP A 51 12.06 -1.48 -10.34
CA ASP A 51 11.97 -0.38 -9.38
C ASP A 51 11.42 -0.89 -8.03
N LEU A 52 12.08 -0.57 -6.90
CA LEU A 52 11.40 -0.72 -5.60
C LEU A 52 10.23 0.24 -5.60
N THR A 53 9.05 -0.32 -5.33
CA THR A 53 7.81 0.45 -5.24
C THR A 53 7.80 1.27 -3.95
N ASP A 54 6.97 2.31 -3.89
CA ASP A 54 6.76 3.05 -2.63
C ASP A 54 6.28 2.08 -1.53
N SER A 55 5.49 1.06 -1.92
CA SER A 55 5.05 0.01 -1.02
C SER A 55 6.18 -0.86 -0.46
N ASP A 56 7.22 -1.16 -1.23
CA ASP A 56 8.39 -1.91 -0.73
C ASP A 56 9.16 -1.11 0.33
N ILE A 57 9.29 0.20 0.12
CA ILE A 57 9.94 1.09 1.08
C ILE A 57 9.12 1.18 2.37
N ILE A 58 7.79 1.30 2.26
CA ILE A 58 6.88 1.32 3.41
C ILE A 58 6.89 -0.03 4.15
N LYS A 59 6.92 -1.16 3.44
CA LYS A 59 7.07 -2.51 4.02
C LYS A 59 8.32 -2.55 4.90
N ASN A 60 9.46 -2.10 4.37
CA ASN A 60 10.72 -2.09 5.11
C ASN A 60 10.65 -1.23 6.37
N GLU A 61 9.97 -0.08 6.32
CA GLU A 61 9.74 0.74 7.51
C GLU A 61 8.94 -0.01 8.58
N LEU A 62 7.88 -0.73 8.19
CA LEU A 62 7.10 -1.57 9.11
C LEU A 62 7.98 -2.64 9.78
N PHE A 63 8.86 -3.31 9.02
CA PHE A 63 9.83 -4.27 9.58
C PHE A 63 10.81 -3.66 10.57
N MET A 64 11.24 -2.42 10.33
CA MET A 64 12.14 -1.68 11.22
C MET A 64 11.42 -1.14 12.45
N SER A 65 10.12 -0.87 12.35
CA SER A 65 9.30 -0.31 13.41
C SER A 65 8.80 -1.35 14.43
N VAL A 66 9.01 -2.65 14.19
CA VAL A 66 8.58 -3.74 15.09
C VAL A 66 9.75 -4.51 15.69
N PRO A 67 9.58 -5.12 16.89
CA PRO A 67 10.56 -6.06 17.44
C PRO A 67 10.81 -7.26 16.51
N ASN A 68 11.99 -7.87 16.63
CA ASN A 68 12.40 -9.00 15.78
C ASN A 68 11.39 -10.16 15.81
N GLU A 69 10.78 -10.42 16.97
CA GLU A 69 9.84 -11.51 17.20
C GLU A 69 8.52 -11.32 16.43
N LYS A 70 8.20 -10.08 16.03
CA LYS A 70 6.98 -9.76 15.27
C LYS A 70 7.21 -9.64 13.76
N ARG A 71 8.44 -9.78 13.28
CA ARG A 71 8.76 -9.62 11.85
C ARG A 71 8.11 -10.68 10.97
N ASP A 72 7.98 -11.91 11.47
CA ASP A 72 7.27 -12.97 10.74
C ASP A 72 5.78 -12.64 10.58
N GLN A 73 5.14 -12.11 11.63
CA GLN A 73 3.77 -11.60 11.54
C GLN A 73 3.63 -10.50 10.48
N VAL A 74 4.58 -9.54 10.45
CA VAL A 74 4.56 -8.49 9.43
C VAL A 74 4.64 -9.06 8.02
N LYS A 75 5.52 -10.05 7.81
CA LYS A 75 5.67 -10.72 6.53
C LYS A 75 4.37 -11.42 6.10
N GLU A 76 3.82 -12.26 6.97
CA GLU A 76 2.61 -13.04 6.69
C GLU A 76 1.41 -12.15 6.38
N GLN A 77 1.18 -11.10 7.17
CA GLN A 77 0.08 -10.17 6.91
C GLN A 77 0.28 -9.38 5.62
N TRP A 78 1.50 -8.95 5.33
CA TRP A 78 1.78 -8.25 4.08
C TRP A 78 1.55 -9.14 2.86
N ASP A 79 2.02 -10.38 2.91
CA ASP A 79 1.84 -11.35 1.83
C ASP A 79 0.34 -11.70 1.66
N SER A 80 -0.42 -11.79 2.75
CA SER A 80 -1.89 -11.93 2.71
C SER A 80 -2.61 -10.74 2.06
N ILE A 81 -2.12 -9.50 2.29
CA ILE A 81 -2.67 -8.32 1.61
C ILE A 81 -2.42 -8.41 0.11
N ILE A 82 -1.20 -8.78 -0.32
CA ILE A 82 -0.84 -8.98 -1.74
C ILE A 82 -1.79 -9.97 -2.40
N GLU A 83 -2.03 -11.11 -1.76
CA GLU A 83 -2.96 -12.13 -2.25
C GLU A 83 -4.39 -11.59 -2.35
N THR A 84 -4.83 -10.81 -1.37
CA THR A 84 -6.20 -10.26 -1.29
C THR A 84 -6.46 -9.20 -2.36
N VAL A 85 -5.49 -8.30 -2.61
CA VAL A 85 -5.64 -7.24 -3.61
C VAL A 85 -5.18 -7.67 -5.01
N GLU A 86 -4.66 -8.89 -5.16
CA GLU A 86 -4.10 -9.45 -6.40
C GLU A 86 -3.03 -8.54 -7.05
N SER A 87 -2.18 -7.90 -6.25
CA SER A 87 -1.12 -6.99 -6.71
C SER A 87 0.14 -7.09 -5.85
N GLU A 88 1.30 -7.28 -6.51
CA GLU A 88 2.61 -7.20 -5.84
C GLU A 88 2.93 -5.78 -5.37
N ASP A 89 2.50 -4.76 -6.13
CA ASP A 89 2.66 -3.34 -5.77
C ASP A 89 1.44 -2.85 -5.00
N LEU A 90 1.61 -2.57 -3.71
CA LEU A 90 0.55 -2.09 -2.83
C LEU A 90 0.48 -0.56 -2.76
N THR A 91 1.25 0.17 -3.56
CA THR A 91 1.42 1.62 -3.43
C THR A 91 0.09 2.36 -3.53
N GLU A 92 -0.73 2.00 -4.51
CA GLU A 92 -2.05 2.59 -4.68
C GLU A 92 -2.99 2.23 -3.51
N TYR A 93 -2.98 0.96 -3.09
CA TYR A 93 -3.78 0.50 -1.97
C TYR A 93 -3.44 1.28 -0.69
N LEU A 94 -2.16 1.36 -0.32
CA LEU A 94 -1.70 2.09 0.86
C LEU A 94 -2.11 3.56 0.80
N ARG A 95 -1.98 4.20 -0.36
CA ARG A 95 -2.38 5.59 -0.55
C ARG A 95 -3.87 5.79 -0.34
N PHE A 96 -4.69 4.94 -0.94
CA PHE A 96 -6.15 5.05 -0.83
C PHE A 96 -6.66 4.67 0.56
N GLN A 97 -6.06 3.68 1.19
CA GLN A 97 -6.36 3.30 2.56
C GLN A 97 -6.05 4.45 3.52
N TYR A 98 -4.85 5.02 3.44
CA TYR A 98 -4.47 6.19 4.25
C TYR A 98 -5.39 7.39 4.02
N ALA A 99 -5.73 7.66 2.75
CA ALA A 99 -6.67 8.72 2.39
C ALA A 99 -8.09 8.49 2.93
N SER A 100 -8.48 7.22 3.07
CA SER A 100 -9.79 6.84 3.58
C SER A 100 -9.89 6.99 5.11
N SER A 101 -8.81 6.73 5.84
CA SER A 101 -8.81 6.62 7.30
C SER A 101 -8.24 7.86 8.00
N ILE A 102 -7.12 8.39 7.51
CA ILE A 102 -6.32 9.42 8.19
C ILE A 102 -6.48 10.78 7.50
N GLY A 103 -6.51 10.81 6.17
CA GLY A 103 -6.78 12.01 5.39
C GLY A 103 -5.98 12.14 4.09
N PRO A 104 -6.22 13.20 3.30
CA PRO A 104 -5.71 13.32 1.94
C PRO A 104 -4.17 13.31 1.92
N VAL A 105 -3.61 12.45 1.06
CA VAL A 105 -2.16 12.30 0.88
C VAL A 105 -1.82 12.20 -0.60
N LYS A 106 -0.77 12.91 -1.02
CA LYS A 106 -0.21 12.79 -2.37
C LYS A 106 0.80 11.64 -2.38
N LEU A 107 0.92 10.96 -3.51
CA LEU A 107 1.84 9.83 -3.67
C LEU A 107 3.28 10.18 -3.22
N VAL A 108 3.80 11.33 -3.67
CA VAL A 108 5.15 11.81 -3.31
C VAL A 108 5.38 12.00 -1.80
N ASN A 109 4.32 12.15 -1.00
CA ASN A 109 4.39 12.35 0.45
C ASN A 109 3.91 11.11 1.23
N LEU A 110 3.60 10.00 0.54
CA LEU A 110 2.98 8.83 1.15
C LEU A 110 3.89 8.20 2.21
N TYR A 111 5.17 8.05 1.90
CA TYR A 111 6.16 7.51 2.84
C TYR A 111 6.20 8.31 4.14
N ASP A 112 6.42 9.63 4.08
CA ASP A 112 6.51 10.48 5.27
C ASP A 112 5.18 10.51 6.06
N ALA A 113 4.05 10.45 5.36
CA ALA A 113 2.73 10.42 5.99
C ALA A 113 2.51 9.13 6.79
N ILE A 114 2.90 7.98 6.24
CA ILE A 114 2.79 6.68 6.91
C ILE A 114 3.81 6.57 8.02
N THR A 115 5.08 6.91 7.80
CA THR A 115 6.12 6.84 8.85
C THR A 115 5.79 7.76 10.02
N GLY A 116 5.29 8.98 9.74
CA GLY A 116 4.79 9.90 10.76
C GLY A 116 3.57 9.38 11.53
N HIS A 117 2.76 8.51 10.91
CA HIS A 117 1.65 7.80 11.59
C HIS A 117 2.18 6.65 12.47
N LEU A 118 3.13 5.86 11.96
CA LEU A 118 3.77 4.74 12.68
C LEU A 118 4.57 5.19 13.90
N GLN A 119 5.11 6.41 13.90
CA GLN A 119 5.77 6.97 15.09
C GLN A 119 4.81 7.25 16.25
N LYS A 120 3.52 7.39 15.98
CA LYS A 120 2.49 7.79 16.95
C LYS A 120 1.56 6.65 17.35
N ASN A 121 1.57 5.55 16.60
CA ASN A 121 0.64 4.43 16.74
C ASN A 121 1.39 3.10 16.65
N ASP A 122 0.80 2.02 17.16
CA ASP A 122 1.41 0.69 17.03
C ASP A 122 1.45 0.26 15.56
N PRO A 123 2.64 -0.03 14.98
CA PRO A 123 2.75 -0.52 13.61
C PRO A 123 1.95 -1.79 13.34
N ILE A 124 1.76 -2.65 14.35
CA ILE A 124 0.99 -3.89 14.21
C ILE A 124 -0.50 -3.59 14.06
N ASN A 125 -1.03 -2.65 14.84
CA ASN A 125 -2.43 -2.25 14.68
C ASN A 125 -2.67 -1.64 13.30
N TYR A 126 -1.74 -0.81 12.80
CA TYR A 126 -1.85 -0.26 11.45
C TYR A 126 -1.80 -1.37 10.38
N LEU A 127 -0.96 -2.39 10.55
CA LEU A 127 -0.90 -3.52 9.62
C LEU A 127 -2.16 -4.39 9.69
N GLU A 128 -2.76 -4.58 10.86
CA GLU A 128 -4.05 -5.25 11.03
C GLU A 128 -5.18 -4.47 10.32
N ASP A 129 -5.21 -3.15 10.48
CA ASP A 129 -6.16 -2.28 9.75
C ASP A 129 -5.97 -2.42 8.22
N LEU A 130 -4.71 -2.43 7.76
CA LEU A 130 -4.39 -2.67 6.34
C LEU A 130 -4.85 -4.06 5.89
N ALA A 131 -4.73 -5.10 6.71
CA ALA A 131 -5.19 -6.43 6.34
C ALA A 131 -6.72 -6.48 6.21
N VAL A 132 -7.45 -5.97 7.21
CA VAL A 132 -8.92 -5.96 7.20
C VAL A 132 -9.48 -5.12 6.05
N GLU A 133 -8.91 -3.95 5.80
CA GLU A 133 -9.39 -3.06 4.75
C GLU A 133 -9.01 -3.52 3.34
N SER A 134 -8.02 -4.40 3.20
CA SER A 134 -7.65 -4.96 1.90
C SER A 134 -8.78 -5.80 1.30
N GLU A 135 -9.56 -6.50 2.12
CA GLU A 135 -10.74 -7.24 1.65
C GLU A 135 -11.81 -6.29 1.09
N TRP A 136 -12.06 -5.17 1.76
CA TRP A 136 -13.04 -4.18 1.32
C TRP A 136 -12.57 -3.46 0.05
N PHE A 137 -11.28 -3.15 -0.01
CA PHE A 137 -10.64 -2.61 -1.19
C PHE A 137 -10.77 -3.57 -2.39
N ALA A 138 -10.50 -4.87 -2.19
CA ALA A 138 -10.67 -5.89 -3.22
C ALA A 138 -12.13 -5.97 -3.70
N ARG A 139 -13.10 -5.99 -2.78
CA ARG A 139 -14.54 -5.98 -3.11
C ARG A 139 -14.95 -4.75 -3.92
N ILE A 140 -14.47 -3.56 -3.57
CA ILE A 140 -14.77 -2.33 -4.32
C ILE A 140 -14.16 -2.37 -5.73
N ASN A 141 -12.96 -2.94 -5.85
CA ASN A 141 -12.29 -3.13 -7.13
C ASN A 141 -12.80 -4.35 -7.92
N LEU A 142 -13.84 -5.03 -7.43
CA LEU A 142 -14.45 -6.21 -8.04
C LEU A 142 -13.45 -7.35 -8.27
N ILE A 143 -12.53 -7.50 -7.31
CA ILE A 143 -11.55 -8.59 -7.24
C ILE A 143 -12.18 -9.73 -6.41
N GLY A 144 -12.03 -10.97 -6.87
CA GLY A 144 -12.60 -12.15 -6.22
C GLY A 144 -14.10 -12.36 -6.49
N GLY A 145 -14.82 -12.81 -5.45
CA GLY A 145 -16.20 -13.28 -5.54
C GLY A 145 -17.28 -12.19 -5.72
N ASP A 146 -18.49 -12.61 -6.11
CA ASP A 146 -19.62 -11.70 -6.35
C ASP A 146 -20.28 -11.26 -5.04
N PHE A 147 -19.72 -10.22 -4.41
CA PHE A 147 -20.22 -9.70 -3.13
C PHE A 147 -21.36 -8.68 -3.30
N TRP A 148 -21.32 -7.86 -4.35
CA TRP A 148 -22.23 -6.74 -4.53
C TRP A 148 -23.44 -7.10 -5.39
N SER A 149 -24.57 -6.43 -5.15
CA SER A 149 -25.72 -6.51 -6.04
C SER A 149 -25.41 -5.93 -7.42
N GLY A 150 -26.21 -6.31 -8.43
CA GLY A 150 -25.99 -5.88 -9.82
C GLY A 150 -25.88 -4.36 -9.99
N ASN A 151 -26.70 -3.57 -9.28
CA ASN A 151 -26.67 -2.11 -9.39
C ASN A 151 -25.39 -1.49 -8.80
N ILE A 152 -24.93 -2.00 -7.66
CA ILE A 152 -23.67 -1.55 -7.05
C ILE A 152 -22.50 -1.93 -7.97
N LYS A 153 -22.49 -3.18 -8.46
CA LYS A 153 -21.45 -3.71 -9.34
C LYS A 153 -21.32 -2.92 -10.65
N GLU A 154 -22.44 -2.55 -11.27
CA GLU A 154 -22.45 -1.71 -12.47
C GLU A 154 -21.76 -0.36 -12.22
N LYS A 155 -22.07 0.29 -11.10
CA LYS A 155 -21.50 1.61 -10.76
C LYS A 155 -20.02 1.52 -10.37
N LEU A 156 -19.63 0.48 -9.64
CA LEU A 156 -18.22 0.23 -9.34
C LEU A 156 -17.42 -0.02 -10.63
N ASN A 157 -17.98 -0.75 -11.60
CA ASN A 157 -17.37 -0.90 -12.92
C ASN A 157 -17.21 0.45 -13.65
N VAL A 158 -18.22 1.32 -13.60
CA VAL A 158 -18.12 2.67 -14.17
C VAL A 158 -16.98 3.45 -13.51
N ILE A 159 -16.85 3.38 -12.18
CA ILE A 159 -15.79 4.06 -11.42
C ILE A 159 -14.40 3.52 -11.77
N LYS A 160 -14.25 2.19 -11.77
CA LYS A 160 -12.98 1.51 -12.07
C LYS A 160 -12.50 1.78 -13.49
N ASN A 161 -13.40 1.77 -14.47
CA ASN A 161 -13.05 1.94 -15.89
C ASN A 161 -12.83 3.39 -16.31
N ASN A 162 -13.02 4.36 -15.40
CA ASN A 162 -12.84 5.77 -15.68
C ASN A 162 -11.78 6.35 -14.74
N LEU A 163 -10.60 6.61 -15.31
CA LEU A 163 -9.38 7.00 -14.60
C LEU A 163 -9.54 8.28 -13.77
N ASP A 164 -10.39 9.23 -14.18
CA ASP A 164 -10.56 10.47 -13.43
C ASP A 164 -11.34 10.25 -12.13
N ILE A 165 -12.33 9.35 -12.17
CA ILE A 165 -13.23 9.08 -11.04
C ILE A 165 -12.75 7.93 -10.15
N SER A 166 -11.79 7.11 -10.59
CA SER A 166 -11.16 6.08 -9.74
C SER A 166 -10.46 6.69 -8.51
N HIS A 167 -10.09 7.96 -8.56
CA HIS A 167 -9.59 8.71 -7.40
C HIS A 167 -10.64 8.92 -6.29
N SER A 168 -11.90 8.52 -6.51
CA SER A 168 -12.96 8.48 -5.48
C SER A 168 -12.93 7.23 -4.58
N ILE A 169 -12.06 6.25 -4.87
CA ILE A 169 -11.94 4.99 -4.14
C ILE A 169 -11.79 5.16 -2.61
N PRO A 170 -11.05 6.15 -2.05
CA PRO A 170 -10.99 6.32 -0.60
C PRO A 170 -12.36 6.54 0.07
N LEU A 171 -13.28 7.23 -0.62
CA LEU A 171 -14.63 7.47 -0.12
C LEU A 171 -15.46 6.20 -0.17
N LEU A 172 -15.30 5.41 -1.24
CA LEU A 172 -15.93 4.10 -1.37
C LEU A 172 -15.41 3.13 -0.32
N LEU A 173 -14.11 3.12 -0.05
CA LEU A 173 -13.48 2.28 0.98
C LEU A 173 -14.02 2.61 2.36
N THR A 174 -14.08 3.90 2.69
CA THR A 174 -14.73 4.38 3.92
C THR A 174 -16.18 3.88 4.03
N GLY A 175 -16.95 4.03 2.95
CA GLY A 175 -18.33 3.56 2.90
C GLY A 175 -18.49 2.06 3.07
N ALA A 176 -17.63 1.26 2.43
CA ALA A 176 -17.71 -0.18 2.50
C ALA A 176 -17.38 -0.69 3.91
N VAL A 177 -16.39 -0.07 4.57
CA VAL A 177 -16.04 -0.36 5.95
C VAL A 177 -17.19 -0.01 6.90
N LEU A 178 -17.78 1.18 6.78
CA LEU A 178 -18.83 1.66 7.68
C LEU A 178 -20.20 1.00 7.46
N TYR A 179 -20.54 0.72 6.20
CA TYR A 179 -21.85 0.18 5.80
C TYR A 179 -21.79 -1.30 5.42
N ASN A 180 -20.80 -2.05 5.93
CA ASN A 180 -20.60 -3.47 5.65
C ASN A 180 -21.84 -4.35 5.92
N GLN A 181 -22.71 -3.93 6.84
CA GLN A 181 -23.97 -4.59 7.18
C GLN A 181 -25.22 -3.91 6.60
N ASP A 182 -25.09 -2.70 6.04
CA ASP A 182 -26.19 -1.93 5.44
C ASP A 182 -25.89 -1.60 3.97
N LEU A 183 -26.12 -2.60 3.11
CA LEU A 183 -25.88 -2.48 1.67
C LEU A 183 -26.69 -1.36 1.01
N LYS A 184 -27.85 -0.97 1.56
CA LYS A 184 -28.65 0.14 1.03
C LYS A 184 -27.98 1.48 1.27
N SER A 185 -27.39 1.68 2.45
CA SER A 185 -26.61 2.89 2.75
C SER A 185 -25.34 2.94 1.91
N PHE A 186 -24.65 1.82 1.72
CA PHE A 186 -23.52 1.75 0.81
C PHE A 186 -23.90 2.09 -0.63
N GLU A 187 -24.98 1.50 -1.16
CA GLU A 187 -25.49 1.78 -2.50
C GLU A 187 -25.83 3.27 -2.70
N ARG A 188 -26.43 3.91 -1.69
CA ARG A 188 -26.69 5.36 -1.70
C ARG A 188 -25.39 6.16 -1.78
N LEU A 189 -24.34 5.76 -1.07
CA LEU A 189 -23.04 6.42 -1.15
C LEU A 189 -22.38 6.24 -2.53
N VAL A 190 -22.40 5.03 -3.09
CA VAL A 190 -21.88 4.76 -4.44
C VAL A 190 -22.60 5.64 -5.46
N ASN A 191 -23.94 5.71 -5.38
CA ASN A 191 -24.76 6.59 -6.22
C ASN A 191 -24.36 8.07 -6.09
N ALA A 192 -24.25 8.55 -4.86
CA ALA A 192 -23.88 9.93 -4.58
C ALA A 192 -22.47 10.25 -5.11
N THR A 193 -21.53 9.32 -4.99
CA THR A 193 -20.14 9.46 -5.45
C THR A 193 -20.08 9.59 -6.96
N VAL A 194 -20.79 8.76 -7.72
CA VAL A 194 -20.86 8.86 -9.19
C VAL A 194 -21.45 10.22 -9.61
N VAL A 195 -22.58 10.63 -9.02
CA VAL A 195 -23.22 11.91 -9.36
C VAL A 195 -22.32 13.09 -8.99
N PHE A 196 -21.67 13.03 -7.83
CA PHE A 196 -20.71 14.04 -7.39
C PHE A 196 -19.56 14.17 -8.39
N CYS A 197 -18.86 13.08 -8.70
CA CYS A 197 -17.71 13.11 -9.60
C CYS A 197 -18.11 13.60 -11.00
N PHE A 198 -19.25 13.14 -11.53
CA PHE A 198 -19.76 13.63 -12.81
C PHE A 198 -19.95 15.14 -12.80
N ARG A 199 -20.65 15.70 -11.80
CA ARG A 199 -20.87 17.16 -11.70
C ARG A 199 -19.56 17.92 -11.46
N TYR A 200 -18.68 17.35 -10.64
CA TYR A 200 -17.38 17.94 -10.29
C TYR A 200 -16.52 18.21 -11.52
N PHE A 201 -16.47 17.24 -12.45
CA PHE A 201 -15.69 17.36 -13.68
C PHE A 201 -16.46 18.08 -14.80
N THR A 202 -17.71 17.71 -15.08
CA THR A 202 -18.43 18.24 -16.25
C THR A 202 -18.95 19.65 -16.06
N ILE A 203 -19.51 19.96 -14.87
CA ILE A 203 -20.09 21.27 -14.56
C ILE A 203 -19.02 22.16 -13.91
N GLY A 204 -18.32 21.62 -12.91
CA GLY A 204 -17.32 22.35 -12.15
C GLY A 204 -16.00 22.59 -12.89
N LYS A 205 -15.70 21.81 -13.95
CA LYS A 205 -14.44 21.86 -14.70
C LYS A 205 -13.20 21.78 -13.79
N ASN A 206 -13.30 21.03 -12.69
CA ASN A 206 -12.21 20.86 -11.74
C ASN A 206 -11.21 19.80 -12.20
N SER A 207 -10.04 19.76 -11.56
CA SER A 207 -8.98 18.78 -11.83
C SER A 207 -9.06 17.58 -10.89
N VAL A 208 -8.44 16.48 -11.31
CA VAL A 208 -8.31 15.25 -10.50
C VAL A 208 -7.56 15.51 -9.19
N SER A 209 -6.51 16.33 -9.20
CA SER A 209 -5.77 16.65 -7.98
C SER A 209 -6.63 17.37 -6.93
N ASN A 210 -7.59 18.18 -7.36
CA ASN A 210 -8.55 18.78 -6.43
C ASN A 210 -9.56 17.73 -5.94
N LEU A 211 -10.01 16.81 -6.82
CA LEU A 211 -10.89 15.70 -6.42
C LEU A 211 -10.27 14.86 -5.29
N GLU A 212 -9.01 14.43 -5.44
CA GLU A 212 -8.33 13.61 -4.43
C GLU A 212 -8.32 14.28 -3.05
N ARG A 213 -8.10 15.59 -3.03
CA ARG A 213 -8.11 16.38 -1.79
C ARG A 213 -9.50 16.40 -1.16
N GLU A 214 -10.54 16.72 -1.94
CA GLU A 214 -11.92 16.77 -1.43
C GLU A 214 -12.42 15.38 -1.00
N ILE A 215 -12.10 14.33 -1.78
CA ILE A 215 -12.43 12.93 -1.46
C ILE A 215 -11.79 12.51 -0.14
N GLY A 216 -10.50 12.81 0.07
CA GLY A 216 -9.83 12.49 1.33
C GLY A 216 -10.46 13.22 2.54
N PHE A 217 -10.87 14.48 2.38
CA PHE A 217 -11.59 15.18 3.45
C PHE A 217 -12.97 14.59 3.73
N MET A 218 -13.75 14.27 2.70
CA MET A 218 -15.06 13.63 2.86
C MET A 218 -14.93 12.26 3.52
N SER A 219 -13.94 11.47 3.11
CA SER A 219 -13.66 10.13 3.65
C SER A 219 -13.33 10.21 5.14
N ARG A 220 -12.37 11.06 5.52
CA ARG A 220 -12.03 11.29 6.92
C ARG A 220 -13.21 11.78 7.75
N SER A 221 -14.06 12.64 7.19
CA SER A 221 -15.25 13.17 7.87
C SER A 221 -16.35 12.14 8.06
N LEU A 222 -16.37 11.06 7.26
CA LEU A 222 -17.30 9.94 7.42
C LEU A 222 -16.79 8.93 8.46
N ARG A 223 -15.48 8.81 8.63
CA ARG A 223 -14.85 7.89 9.60
C ARG A 223 -14.89 8.35 11.06
N ASN A 224 -15.04 9.65 11.29
CA ASN A 224 -15.04 10.29 12.62
C ASN A 224 -16.39 10.93 12.92
#